data_AF-A0A2W2E3U2-F1
#
_entry.id   AF-A0A2W2E3U2-F1
#
_cell.length_a   1.000
_cell.length_b   1.000
_cell.length_c   1.000
_cell.angle_alpha   90.00
_cell.angle_beta   90.00
_cell.angle_gamma   90.00
#
_symmetry.space_group_name_H-M   'P 1'
#
loop_
_entity.id
_entity.type
_entity.pdbx_description
1 polymer ?
#
loop_
_entity_poly.entity_id
_entity_poly.type
_entity_poly.pdbx_seq_one_letter_code
_entity_poly.pdbx_strand_id
1 'polypeptide(L)'
;MTFGPIDSCLWCIDQCTPAGIHDILGPVYVPCPTCLGPCQLCEGEGLFPADFACLPCFRQQMAALGLAPIMCAHCSGVVDLIPTDTHPEVIPHGDH
;
A
#
# COMPACT_ATOMS: atom_id res chain seq x y z
N MET A 1 11.36 21.36 13.79
CA MET A 1 11.65 20.16 12.98
C MET A 1 12.61 20.59 11.89
N THR A 2 13.86 20.13 11.95
CA THR A 2 14.95 20.64 11.13
C THR A 2 15.01 19.83 9.84
N PHE A 3 14.69 20.44 8.71
CA PHE A 3 14.87 19.85 7.38
C PHE A 3 16.35 19.94 7.00
N GLY A 4 17.12 18.90 7.30
CA GLY A 4 18.44 18.71 6.69
C GLY A 4 18.29 18.29 5.21
N PRO A 5 19.30 18.47 4.36
CA PRO A 5 19.17 18.17 2.93
C PRO A 5 18.87 16.67 2.75
N ILE A 6 17.65 16.41 2.30
CA ILE A 6 17.10 15.10 1.94
C ILE A 6 17.93 14.45 0.79
N ASP A 7 18.83 15.22 0.16
CA ASP A 7 19.72 14.85 -0.95
C ASP A 7 20.88 13.86 -0.62
N SER A 8 21.02 13.39 0.62
CA SER A 8 22.19 12.59 1.03
C SER A 8 21.96 11.08 1.11
N CYS A 9 20.73 10.60 0.96
CA CYS A 9 20.46 9.17 0.95
C CYS A 9 20.67 8.60 -0.45
N LEU A 10 21.80 7.91 -0.65
CA LEU A 10 22.19 7.26 -1.92
C LEU A 10 21.21 6.15 -2.38
N TRP A 11 20.24 5.79 -1.54
CA TRP A 11 19.38 4.62 -1.72
C TRP A 11 17.97 5.00 -2.17
N CYS A 12 17.50 6.20 -1.85
CA CYS A 12 16.11 6.58 -2.11
C CYS A 12 15.98 7.65 -3.19
N ILE A 13 14.88 7.57 -3.94
CA ILE A 13 14.40 8.61 -4.83
C ILE A 13 13.18 9.20 -4.14
N ASP A 14 13.20 10.49 -3.82
CA ASP A 14 12.11 11.18 -3.12
C ASP A 14 11.64 10.47 -1.83
N GLN A 15 12.59 9.99 -1.02
CA GLN A 15 12.36 9.26 0.24
C GLN A 15 11.70 7.88 0.07
N CYS A 16 11.59 7.39 -1.16
CA CYS A 16 11.10 6.05 -1.49
C CYS A 16 12.23 5.19 -2.07
N THR A 17 12.23 3.90 -1.79
CA THR A 17 13.17 2.92 -2.34
C THR A 17 12.41 1.92 -3.22
N PRO A 18 12.92 1.57 -4.41
CA PRO A 18 12.31 0.53 -5.24
C PRO A 18 12.23 -0.79 -4.47
N ALA A 19 11.04 -1.39 -4.43
CA ALA A 19 10.76 -2.65 -3.71
C ALA A 19 10.50 -3.83 -4.65
N GLY A 20 10.73 -3.65 -5.96
CA GLY A 20 10.55 -4.68 -6.98
C GLY A 20 9.24 -4.53 -7.76
N ILE A 21 8.75 -5.64 -8.29
CA ILE A 21 7.53 -5.73 -9.10
C ILE A 21 6.60 -6.70 -8.39
N HIS A 22 5.40 -6.22 -8.06
CA HIS A 22 4.32 -7.02 -7.51
C HIS A 22 3.39 -7.47 -8.64
N ASP A 23 2.92 -8.73 -8.59
CA ASP A 23 2.18 -9.36 -9.71
C ASP A 23 0.95 -8.57 -10.17
N ILE A 24 0.21 -8.00 -9.22
CA ILE A 24 -1.00 -7.19 -9.49
C ILE A 24 -0.69 -5.69 -9.60
N LEU A 25 0.14 -5.15 -8.68
CA LEU A 25 0.37 -3.70 -8.56
C LEU A 25 1.45 -3.18 -9.54
N GLY A 26 2.17 -4.08 -10.21
CA GLY A 26 3.30 -3.72 -11.04
C GLY A 26 4.50 -3.25 -10.20
N PRO A 27 5.34 -2.35 -10.73
CA PRO A 27 6.48 -1.80 -9.99
C PRO A 27 6.01 -1.08 -8.71
N VAL A 28 6.65 -1.40 -7.59
CA VAL A 28 6.31 -0.86 -6.27
C VAL A 28 7.51 -0.23 -5.59
N TYR A 29 7.21 0.75 -4.74
CA TYR A 29 8.15 1.41 -3.85
C TYR A 29 7.76 1.17 -2.39
N VAL A 30 8.73 1.30 -1.50
CA VAL A 30 8.51 1.38 -0.04
C VAL A 30 9.16 2.66 0.51
N PRO A 31 8.69 3.20 1.64
CA PRO A 31 9.34 4.32 2.31
C PRO A 31 10.77 3.93 2.68
N CYS A 32 11.72 4.85 2.48
CA CYS A 32 13.12 4.59 2.75
C CYS A 32 13.33 4.29 4.25
N PRO A 33 13.78 3.07 4.61
CA PRO A 33 13.96 2.70 6.01
C PRO A 33 15.07 3.51 6.70
N THR A 34 16.01 4.06 5.92
CA THR A 34 17.10 4.91 6.45
C THR A 34 16.65 6.33 6.74
N CYS A 35 15.79 6.91 5.90
CA CYS A 35 15.35 8.31 6.05
C CYS A 35 14.15 8.45 6.98
N LEU A 36 13.16 7.57 6.81
CA LEU A 36 11.86 7.66 7.48
C LEU A 36 11.69 6.60 8.57
N GLY A 37 12.49 5.54 8.54
CA GLY A 37 12.24 4.34 9.35
C GLY A 37 11.06 3.52 8.82
N PRO A 38 10.87 2.28 9.32
CA PRO A 38 9.68 1.51 9.02
C PRO A 38 8.44 2.18 9.62
N CYS A 39 7.31 2.10 8.91
CA CYS A 39 6.03 2.55 9.44
C CYS A 39 5.71 1.77 10.73
N GLN A 40 5.36 2.47 11.81
CA GLN A 40 5.09 1.82 13.09
C GLN A 40 3.77 1.04 13.14
N LEU A 41 2.89 1.24 12.14
CA LEU A 41 1.59 0.57 12.10
C LEU A 41 1.58 -0.68 11.22
N CYS A 42 2.22 -0.63 10.05
CA CYS A 42 2.34 -1.78 9.15
C CYS A 42 3.74 -2.37 9.11
N GLU A 43 4.64 -1.94 10.00
CA GLU A 43 5.99 -2.46 10.16
C GLU A 43 6.88 -2.41 8.89
N GLY A 44 6.50 -1.59 7.91
CA GLY A 44 7.22 -1.46 6.63
C GLY A 44 6.59 -2.26 5.47
N GLU A 45 5.52 -3.02 5.71
CA GLU A 45 4.83 -3.82 4.69
C GLU A 45 4.02 -2.97 3.68
N GLY A 46 3.89 -1.67 3.92
CA GLY A 46 3.13 -0.77 3.05
C GLY A 46 3.81 -0.55 1.70
N LEU A 47 3.22 -1.07 0.62
CA LEU A 47 3.68 -0.90 -0.76
C LEU A 47 3.02 0.31 -1.43
N PHE A 48 3.78 1.00 -2.27
CA PHE A 48 3.34 2.16 -3.04
C PHE A 48 3.50 1.87 -4.54
N PRO A 49 2.40 1.62 -5.28
CA PRO A 49 2.47 1.38 -6.71
C PRO A 49 3.08 2.57 -7.45
N ALA A 50 3.94 2.31 -8.45
CA ALA A 50 4.56 3.37 -9.25
C ALA A 50 3.53 4.21 -10.02
N ASP A 51 2.44 3.57 -10.47
CA ASP A 51 1.35 4.20 -11.20
C ASP A 51 0.29 4.84 -10.28
N PHE A 52 0.63 5.03 -9.01
CA PHE A 52 -0.27 5.63 -8.02
C PHE A 52 -0.43 7.14 -8.25
N ALA A 53 -1.43 7.50 -9.06
CA ALA A 53 -1.77 8.90 -9.32
C ALA A 53 -2.73 9.50 -8.28
N CYS A 54 -3.73 8.73 -7.84
CA CYS A 54 -4.71 9.19 -6.86
C CYS A 54 -5.38 8.02 -6.11
N LEU A 55 -5.68 8.21 -4.82
CA LEU A 55 -6.33 7.20 -3.97
C LEU A 55 -7.66 6.68 -4.57
N PRO A 56 -8.61 7.54 -4.98
CA PRO A 56 -9.84 7.08 -5.63
C PRO A 56 -9.59 6.32 -6.94
N CYS A 57 -8.64 6.77 -7.76
CA CYS A 57 -8.28 6.18 -9.04
C CYS A 57 -7.77 4.76 -8.84
N PHE A 58 -6.85 4.59 -7.90
CA PHE A 58 -6.27 3.30 -7.55
C PHE A 58 -7.35 2.32 -7.03
N ARG A 59 -8.25 2.79 -6.15
CA ARG A 59 -9.38 1.97 -5.67
C ARG A 59 -10.31 1.55 -6.80
N GLN A 60 -10.58 2.42 -7.77
CA GLN A 60 -11.39 2.09 -8.94
C GLN A 60 -10.70 1.07 -9.86
N GLN A 61 -9.39 1.20 -10.07
CA GLN A 61 -8.61 0.23 -10.85
C GLN A 61 -8.61 -1.15 -10.20
N MET A 62 -8.40 -1.23 -8.88
CA MET A 62 -8.46 -2.48 -8.15
C MET A 62 -9.87 -3.08 -8.18
N ALA A 63 -10.91 -2.27 -8.01
CA ALA A 63 -12.30 -2.72 -8.09
C ALA A 63 -12.65 -3.28 -9.47
N ALA A 64 -12.10 -2.71 -10.56
CA ALA A 64 -12.26 -3.25 -11.91
C ALA A 64 -11.61 -4.63 -12.10
N LEU A 65 -10.62 -4.96 -11.26
CA LEU A 65 -9.99 -6.29 -11.18
C LEU A 65 -10.69 -7.21 -10.17
N GLY A 66 -11.79 -6.79 -9.56
CA GLY A 66 -12.48 -7.53 -8.50
C GLY A 66 -11.71 -7.56 -7.18
N LEU A 67 -10.83 -6.58 -6.93
CA LEU A 67 -10.01 -6.49 -5.72
C LEU A 67 -10.31 -5.21 -4.93
N ALA A 68 -10.19 -5.29 -3.61
CA ALA A 68 -10.22 -4.15 -2.71
C ALA A 68 -8.86 -4.02 -2.00
N PRO A 69 -8.16 -2.88 -2.14
CA PRO A 69 -6.90 -2.66 -1.46
C PRO A 69 -7.12 -2.30 0.01
N ILE A 70 -6.41 -3.01 0.90
CA ILE A 70 -6.28 -2.65 2.30
C ILE A 70 -5.10 -1.70 2.43
N MET A 71 -5.37 -0.52 2.98
CA MET A 71 -4.38 0.55 3.10
C MET A 71 -4.05 0.80 4.56
N CYS A 72 -2.77 0.97 4.85
CA CYS A 72 -2.32 1.36 6.17
C CYS A 72 -2.85 2.77 6.51
N ALA A 73 -3.56 2.92 7.62
CA ALA A 73 -4.11 4.21 8.03
C ALA A 73 -3.03 5.27 8.36
N HIS A 74 -1.78 4.85 8.57
CA HIS A 74 -0.68 5.73 8.95
C HIS A 74 0.17 6.16 7.75
N CYS A 75 0.73 5.20 6.99
CA CYS A 75 1.56 5.53 5.83
C CYS A 75 0.79 5.59 4.51
N SER A 76 -0.48 5.17 4.47
CA SER A 76 -1.27 5.04 3.23
C SER A 76 -0.72 4.05 2.20
N GLY A 77 0.26 3.22 2.57
CA GLY A 77 0.74 2.12 1.73
C GLY A 77 -0.30 1.00 1.65
N VAL A 78 -0.33 0.31 0.51
CA VAL A 78 -1.12 -0.91 0.31
C VAL A 78 -0.44 -2.03 1.07
N VAL A 79 -1.17 -2.61 2.04
CA VAL A 79 -0.66 -3.72 2.86
C VAL A 79 -1.22 -5.06 2.43
N ASP A 80 -2.38 -5.06 1.77
CA ASP A 80 -3.02 -6.29 1.29
C ASP A 80 -4.00 -5.99 0.14
N LEU A 81 -4.35 -7.01 -0.64
CA LEU A 81 -5.34 -6.99 -1.71
C LEU A 81 -6.32 -8.14 -1.50
N ILE A 82 -7.56 -7.81 -1.15
CA ILE A 82 -8.61 -8.82 -0.93
C ILE A 82 -9.55 -8.93 -2.13
N PRO A 83 -10.01 -10.12 -2.53
CA PRO A 83 -11.08 -10.27 -3.50
C PRO A 83 -12.37 -9.60 -3.02
N THR A 84 -13.09 -8.97 -3.94
CA THR A 84 -14.37 -8.29 -3.64
C THR A 84 -15.56 -9.26 -3.71
N ASP A 85 -15.37 -10.41 -4.37
CA ASP A 85 -16.36 -11.50 -4.49
C ASP A 85 -16.47 -12.39 -3.24
N THR A 86 -15.68 -12.14 -2.18
CA THR A 86 -15.96 -12.74 -0.88
C THR A 86 -17.18 -12.05 -0.27
N HIS A 87 -18.36 -12.41 -0.78
CA HIS A 87 -19.60 -12.25 -0.02
C HIS A 87 -19.38 -12.92 1.34
N PRO A 88 -19.68 -12.26 2.48
CA PRO A 88 -19.81 -13.00 3.72
C PRO A 88 -20.86 -14.08 3.47
N GLU A 89 -20.46 -15.34 3.60
CA GLU A 89 -21.41 -16.44 3.65
C GLU A 89 -22.37 -16.10 4.81
N VAL A 90 -23.55 -15.63 4.46
CA VAL A 90 -24.61 -15.36 5.42
C VAL A 90 -25.00 -16.73 5.95
N ILE A 91 -24.42 -17.14 7.07
CA ILE A 91 -24.90 -18.29 7.82
C ILE A 91 -26.31 -17.89 8.25
N PRO A 92 -27.39 -18.48 7.70
CA PRO A 92 -28.72 -18.16 8.18
C PRO A 92 -28.75 -18.56 9.66
N HIS A 93 -28.97 -17.59 10.55
CA HIS A 93 -29.32 -17.88 11.91
C HIS A 93 -30.59 -18.74 11.85
N GLY A 94 -30.45 -20.02 12.15
CA GLY A 94 -31.57 -20.95 12.16
C GLY A 94 -32.64 -20.42 13.11
N ASP A 95 -33.83 -20.18 12.58
CA ASP A 95 -35.05 -19.95 13.34
C ASP A 95 -35.24 -21.12 14.31
N HIS A 96 -35.41 -20.81 15.59
CA HIS A 96 -35.68 -21.79 16.64
C HIS A 96 -36.82 -21.33 17.53
#